data_AF-A0A9E7ZYK7-F1
#
_entry.id   AF-A0A9E7ZYK7-F1
#
_cell.length_a   1.000
_cell.length_b   1.000
_cell.length_c   1.000
_cell.angle_alpha   90.00
_cell.angle_beta   90.00
_cell.angle_gamma   90.00
#
_symmetry.space_group_name_H-M   'P 1'
#
loop_
_entity.id
_entity.type
_entity.pdbx_description
1 polymer ?
#
loop_
_entity_poly.entity_id
_entity_poly.type
_entity_poly.pdbx_seq_one_letter_code
_entity_poly.pdbx_strand_id
1 'polypeptide(L)'
;METASPQEMIGRTIARTARLWRRAVDVRLQAYGLTEATWLPLLHLSRASAPMRQKDLALSLALDGSTVARLLDNLQEAGLVDRREDEIDRRAKTIHLTAAAEELVTRVEATSREVRLATIRNIPDADIARTAAVLEQICDVLAALPEREAA
;
A
#
# COMPACT_ATOMS: atom_id res chain seq x y z
N MET A 1 34.44 -9.40 -10.95
CA MET A 1 32.99 -9.12 -11.02
C MET A 1 32.79 -7.80 -10.29
N GLU A 2 32.73 -6.69 -11.02
CA GLU A 2 32.51 -5.36 -10.42
C GLU A 2 31.16 -5.35 -9.72
N THR A 3 31.17 -5.10 -8.42
CA THR A 3 29.94 -4.87 -7.66
C THR A 3 29.35 -3.56 -8.15
N ALA A 4 28.12 -3.61 -8.66
CA ALA A 4 27.36 -2.42 -9.05
C ALA A 4 27.38 -1.39 -7.90
N SER A 5 27.56 -0.12 -8.24
CA SER A 5 27.58 0.97 -7.27
C SER A 5 26.29 1.00 -6.43
N PRO A 6 26.33 1.51 -5.19
CA PRO A 6 25.11 1.67 -4.38
C PRO A 6 23.97 2.38 -5.13
N GLN A 7 24.31 3.35 -5.98
CA GLN A 7 23.39 4.09 -6.85
C GLN A 7 22.70 3.18 -7.87
N GLU A 8 23.40 2.23 -8.46
CA GLU A 8 22.84 1.27 -9.44
C GLU A 8 22.03 0.13 -8.78
N MET A 9 22.22 -0.08 -7.48
CA MET A 9 21.49 -1.11 -6.74
C MET A 9 20.20 -0.58 -6.10
N ILE A 10 20.09 0.72 -5.82
CA ILE A 10 19.04 1.27 -4.94
C ILE A 10 17.62 0.88 -5.39
N GLY A 11 17.27 1.08 -6.67
CA GLY A 11 15.94 0.74 -7.18
C GLY A 11 15.63 -0.76 -7.10
N ARG A 12 16.62 -1.62 -7.39
CA ARG A 12 16.48 -3.08 -7.28
C ARG A 12 16.30 -3.51 -5.83
N THR A 13 17.05 -2.91 -4.90
CA THR A 13 16.96 -3.18 -3.47
C THR A 13 15.60 -2.75 -2.92
N ILE A 14 15.12 -1.54 -3.25
CA ILE A 14 13.78 -1.07 -2.85
C ILE A 14 12.71 -2.05 -3.33
N ALA A 15 12.70 -2.39 -4.62
CA ALA A 15 11.70 -3.28 -5.20
C ALA A 15 11.73 -4.68 -4.56
N ARG A 16 12.93 -5.24 -4.32
CA ARG A 16 13.09 -6.54 -3.65
C ARG A 16 12.61 -6.49 -2.20
N THR A 17 13.00 -5.48 -1.44
CA THR A 17 12.62 -5.31 -0.03
C THR A 17 11.11 -5.15 0.08
N ALA A 18 10.47 -4.31 -0.75
CA ALA A 18 9.03 -4.14 -0.76
C ALA A 18 8.28 -5.46 -1.02
N ARG A 19 8.72 -6.25 -2.02
CA ARG A 19 8.13 -7.57 -2.31
C ARG A 19 8.29 -8.56 -1.15
N LEU A 20 9.49 -8.67 -0.58
CA LEU A 20 9.75 -9.57 0.55
C LEU A 20 8.96 -9.17 1.80
N TRP A 21 8.87 -7.87 2.05
CA TRP A 21 8.09 -7.34 3.17
C TRP A 21 6.61 -7.68 2.99
N ARG A 22 6.07 -7.44 1.79
CA ARG A 22 4.67 -7.74 1.49
C ARG A 22 4.36 -9.23 1.61
N ARG A 23 5.25 -10.09 1.08
CA ARG A 23 5.17 -11.55 1.23
C ARG A 23 5.16 -11.97 2.71
N ALA A 24 5.98 -11.34 3.55
CA ALA A 24 6.06 -11.67 4.97
C ALA A 24 4.76 -11.33 5.74
N VAL A 25 4.11 -10.24 5.36
CA VAL A 25 2.78 -9.86 5.89
C VAL A 25 1.71 -10.81 5.35
N ASP A 26 1.68 -11.03 4.03
CA ASP A 26 0.68 -11.87 3.36
C ASP A 26 0.64 -13.29 3.93
N VAL A 27 1.80 -13.95 4.07
CA VAL A 27 1.89 -15.31 4.64
C VAL A 27 1.29 -15.41 6.05
N ARG A 28 1.44 -14.36 6.87
CA ARG A 28 0.86 -14.33 8.22
C ARG A 28 -0.64 -14.07 8.19
N LEU A 29 -1.10 -13.26 7.23
CA LEU A 29 -2.50 -12.93 7.06
C LEU A 29 -3.33 -14.06 6.42
N GLN A 30 -2.68 -14.97 5.67
CA GLN A 30 -3.33 -16.17 5.15
C GLN A 30 -3.94 -17.05 6.25
N ALA A 31 -3.35 -17.09 7.44
CA ALA A 31 -3.92 -17.80 8.59
C ALA A 31 -5.29 -17.26 9.03
N TYR A 32 -5.60 -16.01 8.67
CA TYR A 32 -6.89 -15.35 8.90
C TYR A 32 -7.80 -15.36 7.66
N GLY A 33 -7.44 -16.11 6.61
CA GLY A 33 -8.19 -16.17 5.35
C GLY A 33 -8.08 -14.89 4.50
N LEU A 34 -7.15 -13.99 4.81
CA LEU A 34 -6.97 -12.75 4.07
C LEU A 34 -5.93 -12.92 2.97
N THR A 35 -6.24 -12.40 1.78
CA THR A 35 -5.33 -12.33 0.63
C THR A 35 -4.79 -10.92 0.45
N GLU A 36 -3.65 -10.74 -0.22
CA GLU A 36 -3.14 -9.42 -0.61
C GLU A 36 -4.19 -8.54 -1.31
N ALA A 37 -4.99 -9.13 -2.20
CA ALA A 37 -6.08 -8.42 -2.88
C ALA A 37 -7.18 -7.92 -1.93
N THR A 38 -7.26 -8.48 -0.72
CA THR A 38 -8.19 -8.04 0.33
C THR A 38 -7.54 -7.05 1.28
N TRP A 39 -6.40 -7.40 1.89
CA TRP A 39 -5.87 -6.61 3.01
C TRP A 39 -5.17 -5.33 2.56
N LEU A 40 -4.51 -5.33 1.40
CA LEU A 40 -3.70 -4.19 0.96
C LEU A 40 -4.57 -2.97 0.61
N PRO A 41 -5.66 -3.10 -0.16
CA PRO A 41 -6.55 -1.97 -0.43
C PRO A 41 -7.19 -1.39 0.83
N LEU A 42 -7.62 -2.24 1.77
CA LEU A 42 -8.20 -1.80 3.03
C LEU A 42 -7.18 -1.01 3.88
N LEU A 43 -5.92 -1.45 3.89
CA LEU A 43 -4.84 -0.75 4.59
C LEU A 43 -4.52 0.62 3.95
N HIS A 44 -4.61 0.73 2.63
CA HIS A 44 -4.44 2.01 1.93
C HIS A 44 -5.59 2.96 2.24
N LEU A 45 -6.83 2.47 2.19
CA LEU A 45 -8.02 3.23 2.54
C LEU A 45 -7.99 3.70 4.00
N SER A 46 -7.54 2.87 4.94
CA SER A 46 -7.49 3.22 6.36
C SER A 46 -6.44 4.27 6.72
N ARG A 47 -5.38 4.37 5.91
CA ARG A 47 -4.28 5.33 6.10
C ARG A 47 -4.47 6.64 5.34
N ALA A 48 -5.47 6.71 4.47
CA ALA A 48 -5.76 7.92 3.73
C ALA A 48 -6.25 9.02 4.69
N SER A 49 -5.76 10.25 4.49
CA SER A 49 -6.19 11.41 5.27
C SER A 49 -7.60 11.89 4.92
N ALA A 50 -8.13 11.45 3.79
CA ALA A 50 -9.46 11.74 3.30
C ALA A 50 -10.03 10.55 2.50
N PRO A 51 -11.36 10.44 2.34
CA PRO A 51 -11.97 9.39 1.53
C PRO A 51 -11.40 9.36 0.11
N MET A 52 -10.93 8.20 -0.33
CA MET A 52 -10.31 8.03 -1.64
C MET A 52 -11.36 7.81 -2.73
N ARG A 53 -11.15 8.38 -3.93
CA ARG A 53 -11.83 7.91 -5.14
C ARG A 53 -11.11 6.69 -5.68
N GLN A 54 -11.78 5.92 -6.55
CA GLN A 54 -11.18 4.74 -7.19
C GLN A 54 -9.86 5.03 -7.91
N LYS A 55 -9.78 6.18 -8.61
CA LYS A 55 -8.56 6.60 -9.30
C LYS A 55 -7.40 6.84 -8.32
N ASP A 56 -7.68 7.38 -7.14
CA ASP A 56 -6.68 7.68 -6.13
C ASP A 56 -6.17 6.36 -5.52
N LEU A 57 -7.09 5.42 -5.27
CA LEU A 57 -6.73 4.08 -4.80
C LEU A 57 -5.87 3.34 -5.83
N ALA A 58 -6.23 3.43 -7.12
CA ALA A 58 -5.48 2.83 -8.21
C ALA A 58 -4.03 3.35 -8.28
N LEU A 59 -3.86 4.67 -8.23
CA LEU A 59 -2.54 5.31 -8.14
C LEU A 59 -1.77 4.81 -6.91
N SER A 60 -2.40 4.79 -5.74
CA SER A 60 -1.74 4.37 -4.49
C SER A 60 -1.28 2.90 -4.51
N LEU A 61 -2.02 2.03 -5.22
CA LEU A 61 -1.69 0.61 -5.36
C LEU A 61 -0.77 0.33 -6.56
N ALA A 62 -0.47 1.33 -7.38
CA ALA A 62 0.18 1.18 -8.68
C ALA A 62 -0.51 0.14 -9.57
N LEU A 63 -1.84 0.17 -9.62
CA LEU A 63 -2.69 -0.70 -10.43
C LEU A 63 -3.50 0.10 -11.43
N ASP A 64 -3.91 -0.53 -12.52
CA ASP A 64 -4.82 0.09 -13.47
C ASP A 64 -6.25 0.19 -12.90
N GLY A 65 -7.03 1.14 -13.43
CA GLY A 65 -8.37 1.42 -12.95
C GLY A 65 -9.35 0.24 -13.08
N SER A 66 -9.17 -0.64 -14.07
CA SER A 66 -10.06 -1.80 -14.27
C SER A 66 -9.80 -2.91 -13.24
N THR A 67 -8.53 -3.14 -12.90
CA THR A 67 -8.14 -4.06 -11.83
C THR A 67 -8.70 -3.58 -10.50
N VAL A 68 -8.60 -2.28 -10.20
CA VAL A 68 -9.09 -1.71 -8.95
C VAL A 68 -10.62 -1.71 -8.89
N ALA A 69 -11.31 -1.49 -10.02
CA ALA A 69 -12.76 -1.59 -10.10
C ALA A 69 -13.25 -2.97 -9.63
N ARG A 70 -12.69 -4.04 -10.23
CA ARG A 70 -13.03 -5.43 -9.90
C ARG A 70 -12.67 -5.77 -8.45
N LEU A 71 -11.53 -5.28 -7.98
CA LEU A 71 -11.11 -5.48 -6.60
C LEU A 71 -12.13 -4.89 -5.62
N LEU A 72 -12.58 -3.66 -5.88
CA LEU A 72 -13.53 -2.97 -5.03
C LEU A 72 -14.93 -3.59 -5.13
N ASP A 73 -15.32 -4.17 -6.28
CA ASP A 73 -16.58 -4.90 -6.41
C ASP A 73 -16.57 -6.12 -5.47
N ASN A 74 -15.50 -6.91 -5.49
CA ASN A 74 -15.33 -8.05 -4.59
C ASN A 74 -15.33 -7.64 -3.10
N LEU A 75 -14.67 -6.51 -2.77
CA LEU A 75 -14.66 -5.99 -1.39
C LEU A 75 -16.05 -5.52 -0.94
N GLN A 76 -16.82 -4.91 -1.84
CA GLN A 76 -18.18 -4.45 -1.54
C GLN A 76 -19.12 -5.63 -1.37
N GLU A 77 -19.03 -6.65 -2.24
CA GLU A 77 -19.77 -7.91 -2.09
C GLU A 77 -19.43 -8.64 -0.79
N ALA A 78 -18.17 -8.58 -0.35
CA ALA A 78 -17.74 -9.09 0.95
C ALA A 78 -18.17 -8.22 2.15
N GLY A 79 -18.85 -7.10 1.92
CA GLY A 79 -19.30 -6.18 2.98
C GLY A 79 -18.18 -5.41 3.67
N LEU A 80 -17.03 -5.24 2.99
CA LEU A 80 -15.84 -4.59 3.55
C LEU A 80 -15.70 -3.12 3.14
N VAL A 81 -16.32 -2.72 2.03
CA VAL A 81 -16.33 -1.31 1.60
C VAL A 81 -17.71 -0.88 1.14
N ASP A 82 -18.00 0.41 1.27
CA ASP A 82 -19.12 1.10 0.63
C ASP A 82 -18.58 2.11 -0.39
N ARG A 83 -19.26 2.21 -1.55
CA ARG A 83 -19.05 3.31 -2.49
C ARG A 83 -20.17 4.35 -2.34
N ARG A 84 -19.84 5.53 -1.84
CA ARG A 84 -20.79 6.63 -1.59
C ARG A 84 -20.59 7.75 -2.60
N GLU A 85 -21.65 8.50 -2.90
CA GLU A 85 -21.49 9.76 -3.66
C GLU A 85 -20.55 10.70 -2.90
N ASP A 86 -19.66 11.35 -3.62
CA ASP A 86 -18.78 12.37 -3.04
C ASP A 86 -19.62 13.62 -2.70
N GLU A 87 -19.44 14.13 -1.48
CA GLU A 87 -20.24 15.26 -0.96
C GLU A 87 -20.00 16.56 -1.72
N ILE A 88 -18.83 16.71 -2.36
CA ILE A 88 -18.41 17.90 -3.10
C ILE A 88 -18.73 17.73 -4.60
N ASP A 89 -18.56 16.53 -5.14
CA ASP A 89 -18.79 16.21 -6.54
C ASP A 89 -19.67 14.95 -6.67
N ARG A 90 -20.99 15.12 -6.73
CA ARG A 90 -21.95 14.00 -6.84
C ARG A 90 -21.75 13.09 -8.06
N ARG A 91 -20.92 13.49 -9.05
CA ARG A 91 -20.55 12.63 -10.17
C ARG A 91 -19.42 11.65 -9.83
N ALA A 92 -18.71 11.88 -8.73
CA ALA A 92 -17.68 11.02 -8.21
C ALA A 92 -18.21 10.12 -7.07
N LYS A 93 -17.58 8.97 -6.92
CA LYS A 93 -17.79 8.08 -5.76
C LYS A 93 -16.53 8.00 -4.92
N THR A 94 -16.70 8.06 -3.61
CA THR A 94 -15.65 7.83 -2.62
C THR A 94 -15.84 6.46 -1.98
N ILE A 95 -14.73 5.86 -1.55
CA ILE A 95 -14.68 4.52 -0.97
C ILE A 95 -14.54 4.66 0.53
N HIS A 96 -15.41 3.96 1.26
CA HIS A 96 -15.47 3.99 2.72
C HIS A 96 -15.32 2.58 3.26
N LEU A 97 -14.56 2.42 4.35
CA LEU A 97 -14.49 1.15 5.05
C LEU A 97 -15.79 0.92 5.84
N THR A 98 -16.24 -0.33 5.90
CA THR A 98 -17.30 -0.73 6.83
C THR A 98 -16.70 -1.04 8.20
N ALA A 99 -17.55 -1.15 9.24
CA ALA A 99 -17.10 -1.58 10.56
C ALA A 99 -16.39 -2.95 10.52
N ALA A 100 -16.88 -3.88 9.68
CA ALA A 100 -16.24 -5.18 9.49
C ALA A 100 -14.82 -5.05 8.90
N ALA A 101 -14.61 -4.10 7.98
CA ALA A 101 -13.28 -3.85 7.45
C ALA A 101 -12.36 -3.16 8.45
N GLU A 102 -12.86 -2.27 9.31
CA GLU A 102 -12.05 -1.66 10.37
C GLU A 102 -11.48 -2.71 11.35
N GLU A 103 -12.27 -3.73 11.68
CA GLU A 103 -11.79 -4.88 12.47
C GLU A 103 -10.68 -5.65 11.74
N LEU A 104 -10.82 -5.87 10.43
CA LEU A 104 -9.79 -6.51 9.63
C LEU A 104 -8.52 -5.67 9.55
N VAL A 105 -8.65 -4.35 9.31
CA VAL A 105 -7.54 -3.40 9.28
C VAL A 105 -6.76 -3.47 10.58
N THR A 106 -7.43 -3.51 11.73
CA THR A 106 -6.77 -3.64 13.04
C THR A 106 -5.88 -4.87 13.12
N ARG A 107 -6.33 -6.02 12.58
CA ARG A 107 -5.53 -7.26 12.51
C ARG A 107 -4.36 -7.13 11.54
N VAL A 108 -4.59 -6.50 10.39
CA VAL A 108 -3.56 -6.23 9.37
C VAL A 108 -2.46 -5.35 9.93
N GLU A 109 -2.81 -4.31 10.68
CA GLU A 109 -1.86 -3.42 11.33
C GLU A 109 -1.05 -4.11 12.43
N ALA A 110 -1.71 -4.93 13.27
CA ALA A 110 -1.03 -5.73 14.28
C ALA A 110 0.00 -6.68 13.64
N THR A 111 -0.39 -7.39 12.59
CA THR A 111 0.49 -8.31 11.84
C THR A 111 1.64 -7.53 11.16
N SER A 112 1.33 -6.39 10.57
CA SER A 112 2.33 -5.51 9.94
C SER A 112 3.34 -4.98 10.97
N ARG A 113 2.89 -4.69 12.19
CA ARG A 113 3.75 -4.28 13.31
C ARG A 113 4.67 -5.42 13.75
N GLU A 114 4.17 -6.65 13.85
CA GLU A 114 5.00 -7.81 14.17
C GLU A 114 6.11 -8.04 13.14
N VAL A 115 5.76 -8.00 11.85
CA VAL A 115 6.75 -8.10 10.75
C VAL A 115 7.77 -6.98 10.87
N ARG A 116 7.32 -5.73 11.06
CA ARG A 116 8.22 -4.58 11.24
C ARG A 116 9.22 -4.81 12.38
N LEU A 117 8.72 -5.14 13.57
CA LEU A 117 9.55 -5.38 14.74
C LEU A 117 10.51 -6.55 14.55
N ALA A 118 10.13 -7.59 13.81
CA ALA A 118 11.03 -8.70 13.51
C ALA A 118 12.13 -8.32 12.51
N THR A 119 11.80 -7.51 11.51
CA THR A 119 12.74 -7.16 10.43
C THR A 119 13.79 -6.14 10.84
N ILE A 120 13.44 -5.17 11.70
CA ILE A 120 14.34 -4.06 12.04
C ILE A 120 14.94 -4.14 13.45
N ARG A 121 14.63 -5.19 14.23
CA ARG A 121 15.02 -5.32 15.65
C ARG A 121 16.49 -5.05 15.94
N ASN A 122 17.37 -5.49 15.04
CA ASN A 122 18.82 -5.47 15.24
C ASN A 122 19.49 -4.34 14.45
N ILE A 123 18.72 -3.37 13.96
CA ILE A 123 19.21 -2.20 13.22
C ILE A 123 19.14 -0.99 14.16
N PRO A 124 20.21 -0.20 14.28
CA PRO A 124 20.17 1.02 15.09
C PRO A 124 19.06 1.98 14.63
N ASP A 125 18.37 2.62 15.59
CA ASP A 125 17.28 3.55 15.30
C ASP A 125 17.72 4.71 14.38
N ALA A 126 18.97 5.16 14.52
CA ALA A 126 19.54 6.20 13.67
C ALA A 126 19.64 5.79 12.19
N ASP A 127 19.96 4.52 11.92
CA ASP A 127 20.05 3.99 10.55
C ASP A 127 18.65 3.81 9.94
N ILE A 128 17.67 3.39 10.74
CA ILE A 128 16.26 3.34 10.33
C ILE A 128 15.74 4.73 10.00
N ALA A 129 15.96 5.72 10.88
CA ALA A 129 15.55 7.09 10.65
C ALA A 129 16.20 7.69 9.39
N ARG A 130 17.50 7.45 9.19
CA ARG A 130 18.21 7.89 7.98
C ARG A 130 17.66 7.24 6.73
N THR A 131 17.41 5.92 6.77
CA THR A 131 16.89 5.17 5.64
C THR A 131 15.49 5.65 5.27
N ALA A 132 14.60 5.84 6.25
CA ALA A 132 13.25 6.36 6.02
C ALA A 132 13.28 7.74 5.36
N ALA A 133 14.07 8.68 5.88
CA ALA A 133 14.18 10.02 5.31
C ALA A 133 14.71 10.02 3.87
N VAL A 134 15.69 9.16 3.55
CA VAL A 134 16.22 9.04 2.18
C VAL A 134 15.19 8.41 1.24
N LEU A 135 14.44 7.40 1.69
CA LEU A 135 13.39 6.79 0.89
C LEU A 135 12.22 7.75 0.63
N GLU A 136 11.85 8.57 1.61
CA GLU A 136 10.85 9.64 1.44
C GLU A 136 11.30 10.66 0.38
N GLN A 137 12.56 11.13 0.44
CA GLN A 137 13.10 12.00 -0.60
C GLN A 137 13.06 11.37 -2.01
N ILE A 138 13.36 10.07 -2.11
CA ILE A 138 13.25 9.33 -3.38
C ILE A 138 11.79 9.26 -3.84
N CYS A 139 10.85 8.96 -2.92
CA CYS A 139 9.43 8.91 -3.22
C CYS A 139 8.89 10.25 -3.71
N ASP A 140 9.27 11.38 -3.08
CA ASP A 140 8.85 12.72 -3.48
C ASP A 140 9.33 13.06 -4.89
N VAL A 141 10.58 12.73 -5.21
CA VAL A 141 11.13 12.91 -6.56
C VAL A 141 10.40 12.04 -7.57
N LEU A 142 10.17 10.76 -7.27
CA LEU A 142 9.46 9.83 -8.15
C LEU A 142 8.02 10.26 -8.42
N ALA A 143 7.31 10.77 -7.40
CA ALA A 143 5.94 11.24 -7.53
C ALA A 143 5.82 12.52 -8.40
N ALA A 144 6.89 13.31 -8.46
CA ALA A 144 6.98 14.51 -9.29
C ALA A 144 7.49 14.24 -10.71
N LEU A 145 7.95 13.02 -11.02
CA LEU A 145 8.38 12.71 -12.38
C LEU A 145 7.18 12.74 -13.32
N PRO A 146 7.29 13.40 -14.49
CA PRO A 146 6.23 13.35 -15.48
C PRO A 146 6.04 11.91 -15.94
N GLU A 147 4.80 11.45 -15.99
CA GLU A 147 4.46 10.26 -16.76
C GLU A 147 4.96 10.51 -18.18
N ARG A 148 5.89 9.69 -18.68
CA ARG A 148 6.29 9.79 -20.09
C ARG A 148 5.02 9.61 -20.91
N GLU A 149 4.64 10.64 -21.67
CA GLU A 149 3.62 10.53 -22.70
C GLU A 149 4.01 9.32 -23.57
N ALA A 150 3.13 8.32 -23.60
CA ALA A 150 3.28 7.19 -24.49
C ALA A 150 3.28 7.74 -25.93
N ALA A 151 4.44 7.70 -26.57
CA ALA A 151 4.57 7.92 -28.01
C ALA A 151 3.92 6.77 -28.79
#